data_AF-A0A8T1PTK7-F1
#
_entry.id   AF-A0A8T1PTK7-F1
#
_cell.length_a   1.000
_cell.length_b   1.000
_cell.length_c   1.000
_cell.angle_alpha   90.00
_cell.angle_beta   90.00
_cell.angle_gamma   90.00
#
_symmetry.space_group_name_H-M   'P 1'
#
loop_
_entity.id
_entity.type
_entity.pdbx_description
1 polymer ?
#
loop_
_entity_poly.entity_id
_entity_poly.type
_entity_poly.pdbx_seq_one_letter_code
_entity_poly.pdbx_strand_id
1 'polypeptide(L)'
;MTIDDSPPLPPNEPNGVRKSVRGANFTPEEDKLLVSAWLNCSLDAQYKETTNERTIKSLIHQWSVIQKATNKFCAKLAQVEGLNQSGMTEQDKFEKAKIMYQSLEKCSFQFEYCWHLLKDQPKWIWRATKDEKEFYRLKAEKIEYDKEKKEKKLRLEDERLRLEAEKMRIEAEKEQSKIRQEDERLRLEAEKVELSKKESDQRIMMMDVSVMPEM
;
A
#
# COMPACT_ATOMS: atom_id res chain seq x y z
N MET A 1 -59.06 25.39 -38.39
CA MET A 1 -57.79 25.54 -37.65
C MET A 1 -57.95 24.70 -36.39
N THR A 2 -57.23 23.59 -36.34
CA THR A 2 -57.28 22.57 -35.27
C THR A 2 -56.76 23.18 -33.97
N ILE A 3 -57.64 23.36 -32.99
CA ILE A 3 -57.25 23.71 -31.62
C ILE A 3 -56.88 22.39 -30.95
N ASP A 4 -55.57 22.24 -30.74
CA ASP A 4 -54.92 21.12 -30.06
C ASP A 4 -55.38 21.06 -28.59
N ASP A 5 -56.10 20.00 -28.27
CA ASP A 5 -56.59 19.67 -26.94
C ASP A 5 -55.61 18.66 -26.34
N SER A 6 -54.59 19.17 -25.64
CA SER A 6 -53.61 18.36 -24.91
C SER A 6 -53.65 18.71 -23.41
N PRO A 7 -54.00 17.78 -22.53
CA PRO A 7 -54.03 18.01 -21.09
C PRO A 7 -52.62 18.10 -20.50
N PRO A 8 -52.37 18.96 -19.49
CA PRO A 8 -51.07 19.09 -18.86
C PRO A 8 -50.72 17.83 -18.04
N LEU A 9 -49.52 17.31 -18.26
CA LEU A 9 -48.94 16.18 -17.52
C LEU A 9 -48.74 16.51 -16.02
N PRO A 10 -48.93 15.54 -15.10
CA PRO A 10 -48.61 15.68 -13.67
C PRO A 10 -47.07 15.62 -13.41
N PRO A 11 -46.62 15.98 -12.19
CA PRO A 11 -45.37 16.71 -11.96
C PRO A 11 -44.13 15.82 -11.90
N ASN A 12 -43.01 16.32 -12.45
CA ASN A 12 -41.67 15.79 -12.16
C ASN A 12 -41.32 16.15 -10.71
N GLU A 13 -41.44 15.18 -9.80
CA GLU A 13 -40.82 15.27 -8.49
C GLU A 13 -39.30 15.44 -8.65
N PRO A 14 -38.67 16.46 -8.04
CA PRO A 14 -37.22 16.52 -8.02
C PRO A 14 -36.74 15.36 -7.16
N ASN A 15 -36.10 14.39 -7.81
CA ASN A 15 -35.29 13.35 -7.20
C ASN A 15 -34.58 13.92 -5.96
N GLY A 16 -35.03 13.47 -4.79
CA GLY A 16 -34.44 13.85 -3.51
C GLY A 16 -33.01 13.34 -3.47
N VAL A 17 -32.07 14.16 -3.95
CA VAL A 17 -30.66 14.05 -3.62
C VAL A 17 -30.62 14.14 -2.11
N ARG A 18 -30.53 13.00 -1.42
CA ARG A 18 -30.29 12.94 0.01
C ARG A 18 -28.94 13.59 0.24
N LYS A 19 -28.95 14.90 0.50
CA LYS A 19 -27.79 15.63 0.97
C LYS A 19 -27.34 14.91 2.22
N SER A 20 -26.11 14.38 2.21
CA SER A 20 -25.46 13.84 3.38
C SER A 20 -25.53 14.90 4.49
N VAL A 21 -26.43 14.72 5.44
CA VAL A 21 -26.52 15.61 6.59
C VAL A 21 -25.22 15.43 7.36
N ARG A 22 -24.37 16.45 7.37
CA ARG A 22 -23.15 16.45 8.18
C ARG A 22 -23.57 16.21 9.63
N GLY A 23 -22.92 15.24 10.28
CA GLY A 23 -23.14 15.02 11.71
C GLY A 23 -22.87 16.30 12.50
N ALA A 24 -23.54 16.47 13.65
CA ALA A 24 -23.35 17.64 14.51
C ALA A 24 -21.86 17.84 14.85
N ASN A 25 -21.43 19.08 15.06
CA ASN A 25 -20.07 19.35 15.53
C ASN A 25 -19.88 18.81 16.95
N PHE A 26 -18.62 18.58 17.34
CA PHE A 26 -18.30 18.20 18.71
C PHE A 26 -18.40 19.41 19.66
N THR A 27 -18.94 19.19 20.85
CA THR A 27 -19.01 20.19 21.90
C THR A 27 -17.79 20.11 22.85
N PRO A 28 -17.45 21.19 23.57
CA PRO A 28 -16.41 21.13 24.60
C PRO A 28 -16.66 20.07 25.68
N GLU A 29 -17.92 19.78 25.99
CA GLU A 29 -18.32 18.74 26.94
C GLU A 29 -18.06 17.34 26.38
N GLU A 30 -18.39 17.11 25.10
CA GLU A 30 -18.04 15.85 24.41
C GLU A 30 -16.52 15.65 24.37
N ASP A 31 -15.74 16.70 24.11
CA ASP A 31 -14.28 16.64 24.09
C ASP A 31 -13.69 16.34 25.48
N LYS A 32 -14.20 16.98 26.53
CA LYS A 32 -13.81 16.69 27.94
C LYS A 32 -14.11 15.25 28.31
N LEU A 33 -15.29 14.75 27.94
CA LEU A 33 -15.66 13.35 28.16
C LEU A 33 -14.72 12.42 27.39
N LEU A 34 -14.44 12.71 26.12
CA LEU A 34 -13.53 11.92 25.30
C LEU A 34 -12.11 11.86 25.88
N VAL A 35 -11.59 12.98 26.38
CA VAL A 35 -10.30 13.07 27.07
C VAL A 35 -10.31 12.28 28.38
N SER A 36 -11.33 12.49 29.22
CA SER A 36 -11.47 11.80 30.50
C SER A 36 -11.54 10.29 30.30
N ALA A 37 -12.28 9.87 29.29
CA ALA A 37 -12.47 8.48 28.97
C ALA A 37 -11.20 7.87 28.36
N TRP A 38 -10.44 8.61 27.54
CA TRP A 38 -9.09 8.21 27.11
C TRP A 38 -8.11 8.04 28.28
N LEU A 39 -8.14 8.95 29.26
CA LEU A 39 -7.32 8.84 30.48
C LEU A 39 -7.71 7.57 31.26
N ASN A 40 -9.01 7.34 31.40
CA ASN A 40 -9.60 6.24 32.15
C ASN A 40 -9.53 4.88 31.45
N CYS A 41 -9.28 4.75 30.14
CA CYS A 41 -9.22 3.45 29.44
C CYS A 41 -8.14 2.43 29.94
N SER A 42 -7.48 2.68 31.08
CA SER A 42 -6.70 1.67 31.83
C SER A 42 -7.42 1.19 33.11
N LEU A 43 -8.59 1.74 33.43
CA LEU A 43 -9.42 1.52 34.61
C LEU A 43 -10.87 1.37 34.11
N ASP A 44 -11.41 0.17 34.27
CA ASP A 44 -12.57 -0.34 33.52
C ASP A 44 -13.83 0.54 33.46
N ALA A 45 -14.47 0.49 32.30
CA ALA A 45 -15.92 0.49 32.09
C ALA A 45 -16.77 1.63 32.73
N GLN A 46 -16.72 2.84 32.16
CA GLN A 46 -17.84 3.79 32.25
C GLN A 46 -18.24 4.42 30.90
N TYR A 47 -17.89 3.76 29.78
CA TYR A 47 -18.15 4.27 28.42
C TYR A 47 -19.60 4.08 27.92
N LYS A 48 -20.49 3.48 28.71
CA LYS A 48 -21.78 2.98 28.20
C LYS A 48 -22.94 3.98 28.23
N GLU A 49 -22.84 5.12 28.90
CA GLU A 49 -24.03 5.97 29.11
C GLU A 49 -24.01 7.34 28.43
N THR A 50 -22.88 7.88 27.97
CA THR A 50 -22.83 9.29 27.51
C THR A 50 -22.46 9.52 26.04
N THR A 51 -22.06 8.49 25.28
CA THR A 51 -21.61 8.68 23.87
C THR A 51 -22.35 7.83 22.84
N ASN A 52 -23.52 7.27 23.17
CA ASN A 52 -24.25 6.33 22.31
C ASN A 52 -24.74 6.92 20.97
N GLU A 53 -24.63 8.24 20.75
CA GLU A 53 -25.05 8.88 19.49
C GLU A 53 -23.95 8.95 18.42
N ARG A 54 -22.66 8.86 18.79
CA ARG A 54 -21.53 9.05 17.86
C ARG A 54 -20.93 7.71 17.44
N THR A 55 -20.56 7.61 16.16
CA THR A 55 -19.82 6.43 15.68
C THR A 55 -18.40 6.39 16.24
N ILE A 56 -17.87 5.19 16.48
CA ILE A 56 -16.47 4.99 16.94
C ILE A 56 -15.47 5.71 16.02
N LYS A 57 -15.69 5.68 14.70
CA LYS A 57 -14.85 6.39 13.73
C LYS A 57 -14.83 7.91 13.98
N SER A 58 -15.98 8.50 14.30
CA SER A 58 -16.08 9.93 14.62
C SER A 58 -15.33 10.26 15.91
N LEU A 59 -15.46 9.43 16.95
CA LEU A 59 -14.76 9.62 18.23
C LEU A 59 -13.24 9.52 18.07
N ILE A 60 -12.76 8.52 17.30
CA ILE A 60 -11.33 8.37 16.98
C ILE A 60 -10.81 9.59 16.23
N HIS A 61 -11.57 10.06 15.23
CA HIS A 61 -11.20 11.24 14.47
C HIS A 61 -11.09 12.48 15.37
N GLN A 62 -12.10 12.72 16.21
CA GLN A 62 -12.11 13.85 17.13
C GLN A 62 -10.95 13.81 18.11
N TRP A 63 -10.67 12.64 18.69
CA TRP A 63 -9.51 12.45 19.56
C TRP A 63 -8.21 12.83 18.83
N SER A 64 -8.05 12.43 17.56
CA SER A 64 -6.88 12.81 16.76
C SER A 64 -6.77 14.32 16.55
N VAL A 65 -7.90 15.03 16.38
CA VAL A 65 -7.93 16.49 16.25
C VAL A 65 -7.48 17.15 17.57
N ILE A 66 -8.07 16.75 18.70
CA ILE A 66 -7.71 17.26 20.04
C ILE A 66 -6.22 17.02 20.28
N GLN A 67 -5.75 15.79 20.12
CA GLN A 67 -4.36 15.42 20.38
C GLN A 67 -3.38 16.25 19.54
N LYS A 68 -3.61 16.38 18.23
CA LYS A 68 -2.74 17.15 17.34
C LYS A 68 -2.69 18.62 17.71
N ALA A 69 -3.83 19.23 17.97
CA ALA A 69 -3.91 20.63 18.37
C ALA A 69 -3.20 20.87 19.71
N THR A 70 -3.45 20.01 20.71
CA THR A 70 -2.81 20.07 22.02
C THR A 70 -1.29 19.89 21.93
N ASN A 71 -0.79 18.95 21.11
CA ASN A 71 0.65 18.77 20.92
C ASN A 71 1.32 20.00 20.27
N LYS A 72 0.68 20.59 19.25
CA LYS A 72 1.15 21.83 18.64
C LYS A 72 1.18 22.97 19.65
N PHE A 73 0.14 23.08 20.48
CA PHE A 73 0.08 24.07 21.56
C PHE A 73 1.20 23.87 22.59
N CYS A 74 1.43 22.63 23.05
CA CYS A 74 2.54 22.30 23.95
C CYS A 74 3.91 22.71 23.37
N ALA A 75 4.12 22.53 22.05
CA ALA A 75 5.34 22.98 21.40
C ALA A 75 5.51 24.50 21.41
N LYS A 76 4.41 25.28 21.38
CA LYS A 76 4.46 26.75 21.53
C LYS A 76 4.68 27.16 22.99
N LEU A 77 4.04 26.47 23.92
CA LEU A 77 4.23 26.71 25.35
C LEU A 77 5.68 26.45 25.77
N ALA A 78 6.29 25.35 25.30
CA ALA A 78 7.70 25.05 25.55
C ALA A 78 8.65 26.12 24.99
N GLN A 79 8.31 26.72 23.84
CA GLN A 79 9.08 27.86 23.31
C GLN A 79 8.96 29.07 24.23
N VAL A 80 7.77 29.38 24.74
CA VAL A 80 7.56 30.50 25.68
C VAL A 80 8.30 30.28 26.99
N GLU A 81 8.27 29.05 27.53
CA GLU A 81 8.97 28.67 28.76
C GLU A 81 10.49 28.80 28.61
N GLY A 82 11.05 28.40 27.46
CA GLY A 82 12.49 28.49 27.18
C GLY A 82 13.03 29.92 27.05
N LEU A 83 12.16 30.93 26.88
CA LEU A 83 12.59 32.34 26.78
C LEU A 83 12.97 32.97 28.14
N ASN A 84 12.83 32.25 29.27
CA ASN A 84 13.31 32.61 30.61
C ASN A 84 13.10 34.09 31.00
N GLN A 85 11.93 34.67 30.69
CA GLN A 85 11.58 36.02 31.10
C GLN A 85 11.20 36.00 32.58
N SER A 86 12.04 36.59 33.43
CA SER A 86 11.80 36.69 34.87
C SER A 86 10.48 37.43 35.13
N GLY A 87 9.61 36.87 35.98
CA GLY A 87 8.36 37.51 36.41
C GLY A 87 7.09 37.11 35.65
N MET A 88 7.13 36.22 34.66
CA MET A 88 5.92 35.69 34.02
C MET A 88 5.25 34.58 34.86
N THR A 89 3.96 34.73 35.11
CA THR A 89 3.11 33.69 35.72
C THR A 89 2.84 32.54 34.74
N GLU A 90 2.33 31.40 35.22
CA GLU A 90 1.91 30.29 34.35
C GLU A 90 0.82 30.75 33.36
N GLN A 91 -0.09 31.60 33.81
CA GLN A 91 -1.16 32.16 32.99
C GLN A 91 -0.62 33.07 31.88
N ASP A 92 0.36 33.93 32.19
CA ASP A 92 0.98 34.81 31.17
C ASP A 92 1.66 33.98 30.07
N LYS A 93 2.33 32.90 30.46
CA LYS A 93 2.97 31.97 29.50
C LYS A 93 1.93 31.29 28.63
N PHE A 94 0.82 30.86 29.23
CA PHE A 94 -0.29 30.23 28.54
C PHE A 94 -0.94 31.18 27.51
N GLU A 95 -1.23 32.42 27.89
CA GLU A 95 -1.81 33.43 26.99
C GLU A 95 -0.86 33.79 25.85
N LYS A 96 0.44 33.95 26.14
CA LYS A 96 1.47 34.17 25.12
C LYS A 96 1.57 33.00 24.16
N ALA A 97 1.49 31.77 24.65
CA ALA A 97 1.46 30.58 23.82
C ALA A 97 0.21 30.52 22.92
N LYS A 98 -0.96 30.98 23.39
CA LYS A 98 -2.19 31.09 22.57
C LYS A 98 -2.02 32.09 21.43
N ILE A 99 -1.42 33.24 21.71
CA ILE A 99 -1.12 34.25 20.67
C ILE A 99 -0.17 33.66 19.62
N MET A 100 0.91 32.99 20.06
CA MET A 100 1.83 32.31 19.14
C MET A 100 1.15 31.22 18.32
N TYR A 101 0.31 30.39 18.95
CA TYR A 101 -0.46 29.35 18.26
C TYR A 101 -1.36 29.96 17.18
N GLN A 102 -2.15 30.99 17.52
CA GLN A 102 -3.06 31.64 16.58
C GLN A 102 -2.33 32.26 15.39
N SER A 103 -1.16 32.88 15.62
CA SER A 103 -0.36 33.48 14.55
C SER A 103 0.13 32.46 13.51
N LEU A 104 0.47 31.23 13.95
CA LEU A 104 1.07 30.20 13.10
C LEU A 104 0.04 29.25 12.48
N GLU A 105 -0.95 28.83 13.28
CA GLU A 105 -1.98 27.87 12.86
C GLU A 105 -3.18 28.55 12.19
N LYS A 106 -3.24 29.89 12.22
CA LYS A 106 -4.33 30.71 11.69
C LYS A 106 -5.70 30.41 12.31
N CYS A 107 -5.73 29.78 13.48
CA CYS A 107 -6.92 29.50 14.27
C CYS A 107 -6.61 29.64 15.76
N SER A 108 -7.60 30.05 16.55
CA SER A 108 -7.46 30.11 18.01
C SER A 108 -7.52 28.69 18.60
N PHE A 109 -6.73 28.46 19.65
CA PHE A 109 -6.71 27.17 20.34
C PHE A 109 -8.04 26.93 21.07
N GLN A 110 -8.82 25.95 20.60
CA GLN A 110 -10.16 25.65 21.12
C GLN A 110 -10.15 24.62 22.27
N PHE A 111 -9.05 23.88 22.44
CA PHE A 111 -8.99 22.71 23.34
C PHE A 111 -8.32 23.03 24.68
N GLU A 112 -8.51 24.24 25.19
CA GLU A 112 -7.92 24.72 26.45
C GLU A 112 -8.26 23.83 27.64
N TYR A 113 -9.53 23.49 27.82
CA TYR A 113 -9.94 22.57 28.88
C TYR A 113 -9.35 21.17 28.73
N CYS A 114 -9.25 20.67 27.50
CA CYS A 114 -8.66 19.37 27.24
C CYS A 114 -7.17 19.36 27.59
N TRP A 115 -6.44 20.44 27.27
CA TRP A 115 -5.05 20.59 27.67
C TRP A 115 -4.88 20.62 29.20
N HIS A 116 -5.72 21.38 29.92
CA HIS A 116 -5.69 21.41 31.38
C HIS A 116 -5.93 20.03 32.01
N LEU A 117 -6.83 19.22 31.43
CA LEU A 117 -7.05 17.84 31.90
C LEU A 117 -5.85 16.92 31.60
N LEU A 118 -5.07 17.20 30.56
CA LEU A 118 -3.99 16.34 30.07
C LEU A 118 -2.61 16.69 30.65
N LYS A 119 -2.31 17.98 30.87
CA LYS A 119 -0.94 18.48 31.10
C LYS A 119 -0.21 17.78 32.26
N ASP A 120 -0.94 17.46 33.32
CA ASP A 120 -0.40 16.86 34.55
C ASP A 120 -0.54 15.33 34.58
N GLN A 121 -1.14 14.72 33.56
CA GLN A 121 -1.44 13.29 33.56
C GLN A 121 -0.20 12.48 33.17
N PRO A 122 0.26 11.53 34.01
CA PRO A 122 1.45 10.72 33.69
C PRO A 122 1.32 9.96 32.37
N LYS A 123 0.10 9.50 32.04
CA LYS A 123 -0.23 8.83 30.78
C LYS A 123 -0.01 9.73 29.56
N TRP A 124 -0.26 11.03 29.70
CA TRP A 124 -0.03 12.03 28.67
C TRP A 124 1.46 12.36 28.54
N ILE A 125 2.14 12.67 29.66
CA ILE A 125 3.57 12.99 29.70
C ILE A 125 4.42 11.84 29.11
N TRP A 126 4.09 10.60 29.46
CA TRP A 126 4.79 9.41 28.96
C TRP A 126 4.59 9.19 27.45
N ARG A 127 3.39 9.44 26.93
CA ARG A 127 3.12 9.32 25.49
C ARG A 127 3.74 10.46 24.69
N ALA A 128 3.67 11.69 25.18
CA ALA A 128 4.31 12.84 24.53
C ALA A 128 5.83 12.67 24.37
N THR A 129 6.49 11.97 25.30
CA THR A 129 7.94 11.71 25.27
C THR A 129 8.34 10.46 24.46
N LYS A 130 7.50 9.42 24.41
CA LYS A 130 7.76 8.22 23.60
C LYS A 130 7.34 8.37 22.13
N ASP A 131 6.22 9.03 21.84
CA ASP A 131 5.62 9.04 20.49
C ASP A 131 6.56 9.61 19.43
N GLU A 132 7.45 10.56 19.74
CA GLU A 132 8.38 11.09 18.74
C GLU A 132 9.47 10.08 18.35
N LYS A 133 10.21 9.53 19.32
CA LYS A 133 11.28 8.54 19.06
C LYS A 133 10.74 7.22 18.52
N GLU A 134 9.61 6.76 19.05
CA GLU A 134 8.93 5.54 18.60
C GLU A 134 8.38 5.70 17.18
N PHE A 135 7.79 6.85 16.84
CA PHE A 135 7.31 7.13 15.49
C PHE A 135 8.44 7.09 14.46
N TYR A 136 9.58 7.73 14.75
CA TYR A 136 10.73 7.69 13.85
C TYR A 136 11.34 6.28 13.75
N ARG A 137 11.39 5.51 14.84
CA ARG A 137 11.86 4.12 14.81
C ARG A 137 10.94 3.21 14.01
N LEU A 138 9.63 3.24 14.27
CA LEU A 138 8.63 2.45 13.53
C LEU A 138 8.61 2.83 12.04
N LYS A 139 8.81 4.10 11.72
CA LYS A 139 8.95 4.58 10.34
C LYS A 139 10.21 4.03 9.66
N ALA A 140 11.34 3.98 10.36
CA ALA A 140 12.57 3.39 9.84
C ALA A 140 12.44 1.87 9.63
N GLU A 141 11.87 1.16 10.60
CA GLU A 141 11.62 -0.29 10.54
C GLU A 141 10.66 -0.67 9.40
N LYS A 142 9.61 0.12 9.18
CA LYS A 142 8.71 -0.02 8.03
C LYS A 142 9.45 0.10 6.69
N ILE A 143 10.31 1.11 6.56
CA ILE A 143 11.09 1.35 5.33
C ILE A 143 12.05 0.19 5.07
N GLU A 144 12.70 -0.32 6.10
CA GLU A 144 13.63 -1.44 6.01
C GLU A 144 12.90 -2.73 5.63
N TYR A 145 11.77 -3.02 6.27
CA TYR A 145 10.91 -4.16 5.92
C TYR A 145 10.45 -4.10 4.45
N ASP A 146 9.98 -2.94 3.98
CA ASP A 146 9.54 -2.78 2.60
C ASP A 146 10.71 -2.94 1.61
N LYS A 147 11.91 -2.49 1.97
CA LYS A 147 13.14 -2.68 1.18
C LYS A 147 13.53 -4.15 1.11
N GLU A 148 13.60 -4.85 2.24
CA GLU A 148 13.91 -6.29 2.27
C GLU A 148 12.89 -7.10 1.47
N LYS A 149 11.61 -6.77 1.60
CA LYS A 149 10.53 -7.45 0.87
C LYS A 149 10.70 -7.27 -0.64
N LYS A 150 11.05 -6.07 -1.08
CA LYS A 150 11.31 -5.79 -2.50
C LYS A 150 12.55 -6.54 -3.00
N GLU A 151 13.60 -6.58 -2.19
CA GLU A 151 14.85 -7.27 -2.53
C GLU A 151 14.67 -8.80 -2.58
N LYS A 152 13.97 -9.40 -1.61
CA LYS A 152 13.60 -10.82 -1.63
C LYS A 152 12.79 -11.18 -2.87
N LYS A 153 11.83 -10.32 -3.25
CA LYS A 153 11.05 -10.51 -4.48
C LYS A 153 11.95 -10.46 -5.73
N LEU A 154 12.88 -9.52 -5.79
CA LEU A 154 13.82 -9.40 -6.90
C LEU A 154 14.74 -10.63 -7.00
N ARG A 155 15.25 -11.14 -5.87
CA ARG A 155 16.09 -12.34 -5.85
C ARG A 155 15.37 -13.58 -6.37
N LEU A 156 14.13 -13.79 -5.94
CA LEU A 156 13.31 -14.90 -6.40
C LEU A 156 13.03 -14.81 -7.91
N GLU A 157 12.79 -13.60 -8.42
CA GLU A 157 12.56 -13.38 -9.85
C GLU A 157 13.85 -13.61 -10.67
N ASP A 158 15.01 -13.17 -10.19
CA ASP A 158 16.31 -13.42 -10.83
C ASP A 158 16.64 -14.92 -10.85
N GLU A 159 16.39 -15.62 -9.74
CA GLU A 159 16.57 -17.07 -9.67
C GLU A 159 15.63 -17.81 -10.64
N ARG A 160 14.36 -17.39 -10.72
CA ARG A 160 13.41 -17.95 -11.70
C ARG A 160 13.94 -17.77 -13.13
N LEU A 161 14.42 -16.59 -13.47
CA LEU A 161 14.92 -16.28 -14.81
C LEU A 161 16.16 -17.11 -15.15
N ARG A 162 17.07 -17.32 -14.19
CA ARG A 162 18.24 -18.18 -14.36
C ARG A 162 17.86 -19.64 -14.61
N LEU A 163 16.93 -20.18 -13.82
CA LEU A 163 16.45 -21.54 -13.99
C LEU A 163 15.73 -21.73 -15.33
N GLU A 164 14.97 -20.72 -15.77
CA GLU A 164 14.28 -20.74 -17.05
C GLU A 164 15.26 -20.68 -18.23
N ALA A 165 16.30 -19.84 -18.13
CA ALA A 165 17.36 -19.79 -19.12
C ALA A 165 18.13 -21.12 -19.22
N GLU A 166 18.47 -21.73 -18.09
CA GLU A 166 19.18 -23.02 -18.08
C GLU A 166 18.30 -24.15 -18.63
N LYS A 167 17.01 -24.15 -18.30
CA LYS A 167 16.03 -25.08 -18.88
C LYS A 167 15.98 -24.94 -20.40
N MET A 168 15.96 -23.72 -20.94
CA MET A 168 16.00 -23.50 -22.39
C MET A 168 17.31 -23.99 -23.01
N ARG A 169 18.45 -23.82 -22.35
CA ARG A 169 19.75 -24.31 -22.84
C ARG A 169 19.78 -25.84 -22.91
N ILE A 170 19.32 -26.52 -21.87
CA ILE A 170 19.25 -27.99 -21.84
C ILE A 170 18.31 -28.51 -22.92
N GLU A 171 17.15 -27.87 -23.12
CA GLU A 171 16.21 -28.29 -24.16
C GLU A 171 16.78 -28.09 -25.57
N ALA A 172 17.45 -26.95 -25.82
CA ALA A 172 18.12 -26.70 -27.09
C ALA A 172 19.24 -27.70 -27.36
N GLU A 173 20.02 -28.08 -26.34
CA GLU A 173 21.08 -29.09 -26.48
C GLU A 173 20.52 -30.48 -26.78
N LYS A 174 19.42 -30.88 -26.10
CA LYS A 174 18.71 -32.12 -26.39
C LYS A 174 18.19 -32.14 -27.83
N GLU A 175 17.59 -31.05 -28.28
CA GLU A 175 17.05 -30.97 -29.64
C GLU A 175 18.16 -30.99 -30.69
N GLN A 176 19.25 -30.26 -30.47
CA GLN A 176 20.43 -30.37 -31.33
C GLN A 176 21.01 -31.78 -31.34
N SER A 177 21.00 -32.49 -30.22
CA SER A 177 21.46 -33.88 -30.17
C SER A 177 20.57 -34.81 -30.98
N LYS A 178 19.25 -34.63 -30.96
CA LYS A 178 18.32 -35.40 -31.82
C LYS A 178 18.58 -35.10 -33.29
N ILE A 179 18.73 -33.82 -33.65
CA ILE A 179 19.04 -33.41 -35.03
C ILE A 179 20.35 -34.07 -35.49
N ARG A 180 21.40 -34.04 -34.67
CA ARG A 180 22.68 -34.70 -34.99
C ARG A 180 22.54 -36.20 -35.22
N GLN A 181 21.78 -36.90 -34.36
CA GLN A 181 21.54 -38.34 -34.51
C GLN A 181 20.75 -38.65 -35.79
N GLU A 182 19.76 -37.83 -36.13
CA GLU A 182 18.97 -37.99 -37.35
C GLU A 182 19.77 -37.69 -38.61
N ASP A 183 20.61 -36.65 -38.60
CA ASP A 183 21.52 -36.31 -39.70
C ASP A 183 22.54 -37.44 -39.94
N GLU A 184 23.10 -38.01 -38.87
CA GLU A 184 23.98 -39.18 -38.96
C GLU A 184 23.27 -40.42 -39.51
N ARG A 185 22.01 -40.68 -39.09
CA ARG A 185 21.18 -41.77 -39.63
C ARG A 185 20.95 -41.60 -41.14
N LEU A 186 20.55 -40.40 -41.56
CA LEU A 186 20.31 -40.07 -42.97
C LEU A 186 21.59 -40.22 -43.81
N ARG A 187 22.74 -39.81 -43.28
CA ARG A 187 24.03 -39.96 -43.94
C ARG A 187 24.41 -41.43 -44.17
N LEU A 188 24.29 -42.27 -43.14
CA LEU A 188 24.58 -43.70 -43.25
C LEU A 188 23.63 -44.40 -44.23
N GLU A 189 22.36 -43.99 -44.25
CA GLU A 189 21.38 -44.53 -45.20
C GLU A 189 21.69 -44.12 -46.65
N ALA A 190 22.08 -42.88 -46.88
CA ALA A 190 22.53 -42.42 -48.21
C ALA A 190 23.78 -43.17 -48.70
N GLU A 191 24.76 -43.41 -47.82
CA GLU A 191 25.96 -44.18 -48.14
C GLU A 191 25.62 -45.65 -48.48
N LYS A 192 24.69 -46.26 -47.74
CA LYS A 192 24.20 -47.62 -48.00
C LYS A 192 23.50 -47.72 -49.36
N VAL A 193 22.68 -46.73 -49.72
CA VAL A 193 22.02 -46.66 -51.04
C VAL A 193 23.04 -46.53 -52.16
N GLU A 194 24.04 -45.67 -52.02
CA GLU A 194 25.13 -45.51 -52.99
C GLU A 194 25.94 -46.80 -53.17
N LEU A 195 26.26 -47.49 -52.07
CA LEU A 195 26.97 -48.77 -52.14
C LEU A 195 26.14 -49.83 -52.87
N SER A 196 24.85 -49.94 -52.53
CA SER A 196 23.93 -50.88 -53.22
C SER A 196 23.80 -50.57 -54.70
N LYS A 197 23.77 -49.29 -55.08
CA LYS A 197 23.77 -48.87 -56.48
C LYS A 197 25.05 -49.30 -57.20
N LYS A 198 26.22 -49.05 -56.59
CA LYS A 198 27.52 -49.49 -57.13
C LYS A 198 27.60 -51.01 -57.30
N GLU A 199 27.08 -51.78 -56.34
CA GLU A 199 27.02 -53.25 -56.43
C GLU A 199 26.10 -53.72 -57.57
N SER A 200 24.94 -53.06 -57.73
CA SER A 200 24.03 -53.33 -58.85
C SER A 200 24.68 -53.00 -60.19
N ASP A 201 25.29 -51.83 -60.32
CA ASP A 201 25.99 -51.40 -61.54
C ASP A 201 27.14 -52.37 -61.87
N GLN A 202 27.91 -52.79 -60.85
CA GLN A 202 28.98 -53.78 -61.02
C GLN A 202 28.43 -55.14 -61.46
N ARG A 203 27.29 -55.58 -60.92
CA ARG A 203 26.60 -56.81 -61.35
C ARG A 203 26.16 -56.72 -62.81
N ILE A 204 25.61 -55.57 -63.23
CA ILE A 204 25.21 -55.33 -64.63
C ILE A 204 26.44 -55.36 -65.54
N MET A 205 27.55 -54.73 -65.16
CA MET A 205 28.80 -54.72 -65.94
C MET A 205 29.49 -56.08 -66.04
N MET A 206 29.32 -56.96 -65.04
CA MET A 206 29.89 -58.32 -65.04
C MET A 206 28.94 -59.39 -65.60
N MET A 207 27.78 -59.00 -66.15
CA MET A 207 26.85 -59.92 -66.80
C MET A 207 27.24 -60.05 -68.29
N ASP A 208 27.71 -61.22 -68.70
CA ASP A 208 28.12 -61.49 -70.09
C ASP A 208 26.92 -61.42 -71.06
N VAL A 209 27.02 -60.59 -72.11
CA VAL A 209 25.99 -60.45 -73.17
C VAL A 209 26.03 -61.63 -74.16
N SER A 210 26.92 -62.61 -73.96
CA SER A 210 27.11 -63.77 -74.85
C SER A 210 26.00 -64.84 -74.79
N VAL A 211 24.90 -64.61 -74.06
CA VAL A 211 23.70 -65.47 -74.06
C VAL A 211 22.44 -64.64 -74.35
N MET A 212 22.47 -63.78 -75.36
CA MET A 212 21.23 -63.36 -76.04
C MET A 212 20.99 -64.32 -77.21
N PRO A 213 19.88 -65.09 -77.23
CA PRO A 213 19.52 -65.87 -78.42
C PRO A 213 19.29 -64.90 -79.60
N GLU A 214 20.00 -65.11 -80.70
CA GLU A 214 19.67 -64.44 -81.98
C GLU A 214 18.22 -64.76 -82.34
N MET A 215 17.43 -63.71 -82.58
CA MET A 215 16.08 -63.81 -83.15
C MET A 215 16.15 -64.28 -84.60
#